data_AF-A0ABD5YGQ2-F1
#
_entry.id   AF-A0ABD5YGQ2-F1
#
_cell.length_a   1.000
_cell.length_b   1.000
_cell.length_c   1.000
_cell.angle_alpha   90.00
_cell.angle_beta   90.00
_cell.angle_gamma   90.00
#
_symmetry.space_group_name_H-M   'P 1'
#
loop_
_entity.id
_entity.type
_entity.pdbx_description
1 polymer ?
#
loop_
_entity_poly.entity_id
_entity_poly.type
_entity_poly.pdbx_seq_one_letter_code
_entity_poly.pdbx_strand_id
1 'polypeptide(L)'
;MTPLSTREGDLEPTEIETTVPPDETPATHCPYCGRPFPTEQLSTLHIGDVHQTEWTGTEHEAYEDAYQTESDELFIYHLKVIAALVFVFFGFSYVYVFVWI
;
A
#
# COMPACT_ATOMS: atom_id res chain seq x y z
N MET A 1 40.55 -8.24 -2.84
CA MET A 1 39.96 -7.01 -2.27
C MET A 1 39.38 -6.24 -3.45
N THR A 2 38.14 -6.57 -3.78
CA THR A 2 37.41 -5.99 -4.91
C THR A 2 36.62 -4.79 -4.37
N PRO A 3 36.73 -3.59 -4.97
CA PRO A 3 35.91 -2.47 -4.53
C PRO A 3 34.44 -2.81 -4.85
N LEU A 4 33.61 -2.83 -3.81
CA LEU A 4 32.16 -2.86 -3.95
C LEU A 4 31.76 -1.58 -4.68
N SER A 5 31.38 -1.74 -5.94
CA SER A 5 30.68 -0.73 -6.73
C SER A 5 29.44 -0.33 -5.96
N THR A 6 29.50 0.85 -5.32
CA THR A 6 28.34 1.55 -4.81
C THR A 6 27.35 1.69 -5.96
N ARG A 7 26.24 0.95 -5.89
CA ARG A 7 25.01 1.32 -6.61
C ARG A 7 24.37 2.42 -5.78
N GLU A 8 24.91 3.62 -5.90
CA GLU A 8 24.22 4.88 -5.64
C GLU A 8 23.13 5.00 -6.71
N GLY A 9 22.09 4.19 -6.57
CA GLY A 9 20.79 4.54 -7.11
C GLY A 9 20.26 5.61 -6.17
N ASP A 10 20.31 6.83 -6.65
CA ASP A 10 19.59 8.01 -6.19
C ASP A 10 18.15 7.62 -5.78
N LEU A 11 17.96 7.16 -4.55
CA LEU A 11 16.67 7.23 -3.91
C LEU A 11 16.62 8.63 -3.32
N GLU A 12 16.17 9.59 -4.16
CA GLU A 12 15.36 10.67 -3.62
C GLU A 12 14.43 10.03 -2.58
N PRO A 13 14.33 10.58 -1.36
CA PRO A 13 13.26 10.19 -0.46
C PRO A 13 12.01 10.30 -1.31
N THR A 14 11.38 9.18 -1.65
CA THR A 14 10.05 9.16 -2.24
C THR A 14 9.20 9.86 -1.22
N GLU A 15 9.05 11.17 -1.40
CA GLU A 15 8.16 12.03 -0.65
C GLU A 15 6.81 11.42 -0.94
N ILE A 16 6.38 10.56 -0.01
CA ILE A 16 5.13 9.82 -0.13
C ILE A 16 4.09 10.91 -0.34
N GLU A 17 3.48 10.92 -1.53
CA GLU A 17 2.54 11.95 -2.01
C GLU A 17 1.30 11.97 -1.13
N THR A 18 1.48 12.49 0.07
CA THR A 18 0.46 12.75 1.09
C THR A 18 0.04 14.22 1.04
N THR A 19 0.53 14.97 0.05
CA THR A 19 0.26 16.38 -0.17
C THR A 19 -1.11 16.53 -0.82
N VAL A 20 -2.11 16.84 0.00
CA VAL A 20 -3.44 17.24 -0.47
C VAL A 20 -3.29 18.49 -1.35
N PRO A 21 -3.73 18.46 -2.62
CA PRO A 21 -3.75 19.65 -3.46
C PRO A 21 -4.56 20.76 -2.79
N PRO A 22 -4.15 22.05 -2.90
CA PRO A 22 -4.81 23.15 -2.21
C PRO A 22 -6.28 23.40 -2.64
N ASP A 23 -6.74 22.71 -3.69
CA ASP A 23 -8.10 22.80 -4.24
C ASP A 23 -9.02 21.67 -3.71
N GLU A 24 -8.51 20.77 -2.88
CA GLU A 24 -9.25 19.65 -2.32
C GLU A 24 -9.49 19.89 -0.82
N THR A 25 -10.75 19.78 -0.39
CA THR A 25 -11.11 20.06 1.01
C THR A 25 -10.67 18.86 1.86
N PRO A 26 -9.74 19.01 2.81
CA PRO A 26 -9.27 17.89 3.61
C PRO A 26 -10.42 17.29 4.41
N ALA A 27 -10.61 15.98 4.32
CA ALA A 27 -11.66 15.28 5.05
C ALA A 27 -11.39 15.29 6.55
N THR A 28 -10.13 15.12 6.96
CA THR A 28 -9.72 15.06 8.37
C THR A 28 -8.35 15.70 8.60
N HIS A 29 -8.07 16.05 9.86
CA HIS A 29 -6.77 16.53 10.29
C HIS A 29 -6.25 15.62 11.41
N CYS A 30 -4.95 15.35 11.44
CA CYS A 30 -4.37 14.61 12.55
C CYS A 30 -4.45 15.44 13.85
N PRO A 31 -4.97 14.89 14.96
CA PRO A 31 -5.12 15.61 16.22
C PRO A 31 -3.79 15.95 16.91
N TYR A 32 -2.70 15.25 16.58
CA TYR A 32 -1.38 15.43 17.21
C TYR A 32 -0.48 16.42 16.44
N CYS A 33 -0.46 16.36 15.11
CA CYS A 33 0.42 17.19 14.28
C CYS A 33 -0.32 18.23 13.42
N GLY A 34 -1.66 18.17 13.38
CA GLY A 34 -2.49 19.11 12.61
C GLY A 34 -2.39 18.96 11.09
N ARG A 35 -1.71 17.93 10.57
CA ARG A 35 -1.59 17.71 9.13
C ARG A 35 -2.97 17.43 8.51
N PRO A 36 -3.33 18.10 7.40
CA PRO A 36 -4.53 17.76 6.64
C PRO A 36 -4.31 16.47 5.88
N PHE A 37 -5.28 15.55 5.95
CA PHE A 37 -5.29 14.30 5.21
C PHE A 37 -6.53 14.21 4.31
N PRO A 38 -6.42 13.55 3.14
CA PRO A 38 -7.54 13.44 2.22
C PRO A 38 -8.59 12.43 2.69
N THR A 39 -8.24 11.49 3.57
CA THR A 39 -9.16 10.48 4.14
C THR A 39 -8.87 10.22 5.61
N GLU A 40 -9.89 9.81 6.36
CA GLU A 40 -9.75 9.43 7.77
C GLU A 40 -8.79 8.24 7.97
N GLN A 41 -8.80 7.23 7.09
CA GLN A 41 -7.89 6.08 7.17
C GLN A 41 -6.41 6.50 7.14
N LEU A 42 -6.02 7.39 6.22
CA LEU A 42 -4.65 7.91 6.15
C LEU A 42 -4.24 8.67 7.42
N SER A 43 -5.17 9.41 8.04
CA SER A 43 -4.88 10.06 9.32
C SER A 43 -4.68 9.04 10.44
N THR A 44 -5.46 7.95 10.47
CA THR A 44 -5.30 6.86 11.44
C THR A 44 -3.98 6.10 11.22
N LEU A 45 -3.64 5.80 9.97
CA LEU A 45 -2.37 5.15 9.60
C LEU A 45 -1.17 6.00 10.03
N HIS A 46 -1.26 7.31 9.80
CA HIS A 46 -0.23 8.26 10.23
C HIS A 46 -0.05 8.34 11.75
N ILE A 47 -1.14 8.31 12.53
CA ILE A 47 -1.07 8.29 14.00
C ILE A 47 -0.36 7.01 14.47
N GLY A 48 -0.69 5.86 13.88
CA GLY A 48 -0.06 4.58 14.17
C GLY A 48 1.41 4.49 13.75
N ASP A 49 1.85 5.18 12.69
CA ASP A 49 3.25 5.15 12.24
C ASP A 49 4.14 6.19 12.96
N VAL A 50 3.64 7.42 13.16
CA VAL A 50 4.44 8.57 13.61
C VAL A 50 4.23 8.89 15.10
N HIS A 51 3.05 8.59 15.65
CA HIS A 51 2.66 8.93 17.03
C HIS A 51 2.48 7.69 17.92
N GLN A 52 3.24 6.61 17.65
CA GLN A 52 3.25 5.34 18.40
C GLN A 52 3.44 5.49 19.91
N THR A 53 4.01 6.61 20.37
CA THR A 53 4.31 6.85 21.78
C THR A 53 3.18 7.54 22.56
N GLU A 54 2.19 8.11 21.87
CA GLU A 54 1.13 8.93 22.47
C GLU A 54 -0.29 8.37 22.22
N TRP A 55 -0.42 7.25 21.49
CA TRP A 55 -1.71 6.64 21.15
C TRP A 55 -2.36 5.88 22.31
N THR A 56 -3.70 5.91 22.32
CA THR A 56 -4.58 5.16 23.21
C THR A 56 -4.93 3.79 22.61
N GLY A 57 -5.29 2.81 23.45
CA GLY A 57 -5.65 1.46 22.97
C GLY A 57 -6.83 1.43 21.98
N THR A 58 -7.71 2.43 22.02
CA THR A 58 -8.81 2.59 21.05
C THR A 58 -8.33 3.06 19.68
N GLU A 59 -7.26 3.85 19.62
CA GLU A 59 -6.64 4.27 18.36
C GLU A 59 -5.85 3.12 17.72
N HIS A 60 -5.39 2.16 18.53
CA HIS A 60 -4.75 0.93 18.06
C HIS A 60 -5.72 0.03 17.28
N GLU A 61 -6.92 -0.24 17.81
CA GLU A 61 -7.94 -1.04 17.11
C GLU A 61 -8.39 -0.38 15.80
N ALA A 62 -8.54 0.95 15.80
CA ALA A 62 -8.90 1.70 14.60
C ALA A 62 -7.77 1.64 13.53
N TYR A 63 -6.51 1.65 13.97
CA TYR A 63 -5.36 1.47 13.07
C TYR A 63 -5.32 0.06 12.48
N GLU A 64 -5.51 -0.97 13.29
CA GLU A 64 -5.52 -2.35 12.81
C GLU A 64 -6.65 -2.57 11.78
N ASP A 65 -7.85 -2.05 12.03
CA ASP A 65 -8.98 -2.18 11.09
C ASP A 65 -8.72 -1.48 9.75
N ALA A 66 -8.17 -0.26 9.79
CA ALA A 66 -7.77 0.47 8.58
C ALA A 66 -6.68 -0.29 7.81
N TYR A 67 -5.67 -0.80 8.52
CA TYR A 67 -4.57 -1.57 7.93
C TYR A 67 -5.03 -2.89 7.30
N GLN A 68 -5.96 -3.61 7.94
CA GLN A 68 -6.53 -4.83 7.38
C GLN A 68 -7.38 -4.56 6.14
N THR A 69 -8.14 -3.47 6.13
CA THR A 69 -8.97 -3.08 4.98
C THR A 69 -8.11 -2.78 3.75
N GLU A 70 -7.04 -1.99 3.90
CA GLU A 70 -6.12 -1.72 2.80
C GLU A 70 -5.41 -3.00 2.34
N SER A 71 -4.97 -3.83 3.29
CA SER A 71 -4.29 -5.09 3.01
C SER A 71 -5.18 -6.06 2.21
N ASP A 72 -6.47 -6.12 2.51
CA ASP A 72 -7.44 -6.98 1.81
C ASP A 72 -7.62 -6.55 0.35
N GLU A 73 -7.67 -5.26 0.05
CA GLU A 73 -7.77 -4.77 -1.34
C GLU A 73 -6.53 -5.15 -2.15
N LEU A 74 -5.34 -4.95 -1.58
CA LEU A 74 -4.07 -5.38 -2.18
C LEU A 74 -4.04 -6.90 -2.38
N PHE A 75 -4.45 -7.66 -1.37
CA PHE A 75 -4.49 -9.13 -1.45
C PHE A 75 -5.43 -9.61 -2.56
N ILE A 76 -6.62 -9.02 -2.67
CA ILE A 76 -7.60 -9.35 -3.73
C ILE A 76 -7.04 -9.00 -5.11
N TYR A 77 -6.34 -7.88 -5.27
CA TYR A 77 -5.69 -7.54 -6.54
C TYR A 77 -4.64 -8.60 -6.91
N HIS A 78 -3.75 -8.96 -5.99
CA HIS A 78 -2.76 -10.01 -6.21
C HIS A 78 -3.41 -11.35 -6.56
N LEU A 79 -4.50 -11.72 -5.87
CA LEU A 79 -5.27 -12.91 -6.15
C LEU A 79 -5.86 -12.90 -7.57
N LYS A 80 -6.41 -11.76 -8.02
CA LYS A 80 -6.92 -11.58 -9.39
C LYS A 80 -5.81 -11.76 -10.43
N VAL A 81 -4.63 -11.18 -10.19
CA VAL A 81 -3.48 -11.32 -11.11
C VAL A 81 -3.02 -12.78 -11.20
N ILE A 82 -2.85 -13.46 -10.06
CA ILE A 82 -2.46 -14.88 -10.03
C ILE A 82 -3.52 -15.74 -10.74
N ALA A 83 -4.81 -15.51 -10.46
CA ALA A 83 -5.90 -16.24 -11.11
C ALA A 83 -5.88 -16.03 -12.64
N ALA A 84 -5.67 -14.80 -13.11
CA ALA A 84 -5.56 -14.51 -14.54
C ALA A 84 -4.37 -15.22 -15.19
N LEU A 85 -3.19 -15.19 -14.56
CA LEU A 85 -2.00 -15.89 -15.05
C LEU A 85 -2.21 -17.40 -15.13
N VAL A 86 -2.81 -17.98 -14.11
CA VAL A 86 -3.18 -19.40 -14.07
C VAL A 86 -4.12 -19.73 -15.22
N PHE A 87 -5.17 -18.92 -15.43
CA PHE A 87 -6.15 -19.14 -16.50
C PHE A 87 -5.51 -19.09 -17.89
N VAL A 88 -4.64 -18.09 -18.13
CA VAL A 88 -3.87 -17.96 -19.38
C VAL A 88 -2.98 -19.17 -19.58
N PHE A 89 -2.20 -19.56 -18.56
CA PHE A 89 -1.31 -20.72 -18.63
C PHE A 89 -2.06 -22.01 -18.96
N PHE A 90 -3.18 -22.28 -18.27
CA PHE A 90 -4.00 -23.45 -18.55
C PHE A 90 -4.60 -23.38 -19.94
N GLY A 91 -5.13 -22.23 -20.37
CA GLY A 91 -5.66 -22.06 -21.72
C GLY A 91 -4.64 -22.37 -22.81
N PHE A 92 -3.43 -21.80 -22.70
CA PHE A 92 -2.32 -22.10 -23.62
C PHE A 92 -1.92 -23.58 -23.56
N SER A 93 -1.81 -24.14 -22.36
CA SER A 93 -1.43 -25.55 -22.16
C SER A 93 -2.45 -26.50 -22.79
N TYR A 94 -3.76 -26.24 -22.62
CA TYR A 94 -4.83 -27.02 -23.22
C TYR A 94 -4.82 -26.95 -24.74
N VAL A 95 -4.66 -25.76 -25.32
CA VAL A 95 -4.55 -25.59 -26.78
C VAL A 95 -3.34 -26.36 -27.31
N TYR A 96 -2.19 -26.23 -26.65
CA TYR A 96 -0.98 -26.94 -27.04
C TYR A 96 -1.18 -28.47 -27.05
N VAL A 97 -1.72 -29.03 -25.96
CA VAL A 97 -1.97 -30.48 -25.86
C VAL A 97 -2.99 -30.93 -26.90
N PHE A 98 -4.06 -30.17 -27.13
CA PHE A 98 -5.08 -30.51 -28.12
C PHE A 98 -4.57 -30.43 -29.56
N VAL A 99 -3.67 -29.49 -29.86
CA VAL A 99 -3.05 -29.37 -31.19
C VAL A 99 -2.01 -30.46 -31.43
N TRP A 100 -1.30 -30.88 -30.38
CA TRP A 100 -0.27 -31.90 -30.47
C TRP A 100 -0.83 -33.33 -30.60
N ILE A 101 -2.09 -33.54 -30.20
CA ILE A 101 -2.77 -34.85 -30.24
C ILE A 101 -3.41 -35.11 -31.60
#